data_AF-A0A917K1E9-F1
#
_entry.id   AF-A0A917K1E9-F1
#
_cell.length_a   1.000
_cell.length_b   1.000
_cell.length_c   1.000
_cell.angle_alpha   90.00
_cell.angle_beta   90.00
_cell.angle_gamma   90.00
#
_symmetry.space_group_name_H-M   'P 1'
#
loop_
_entity.id
_entity.type
_entity.pdbx_description
1 polymer ?
#
loop_
_entity_poly.entity_id
_entity_poly.type
_entity_poly.pdbx_seq_one_letter_code
_entity_poly.pdbx_strand_id
1 'polypeptide(L)'
;MATVALEASAESPQVRTACDDAYRSWLRQLTTKFEEWGVTRAEQRAVAALSMLEGALLLCRVQRGLTPLQTVADQLVELLTAARTEES
;
A
#
# COMPACT_ATOMS: atom_id res chain seq x y z
N MET A 1 0.02 8.41 -2.46
CA MET A 1 0.17 9.86 -2.18
C MET A 1 0.89 10.60 -3.33
N ALA A 2 0.64 10.24 -4.59
CA ALA A 2 1.74 10.13 -5.55
C ALA A 2 2.11 11.37 -6.40
N THR A 3 1.34 12.46 -6.43
CA THR A 3 1.73 13.64 -7.24
C THR A 3 1.59 14.92 -6.45
N VAL A 4 0.39 15.22 -5.94
CA VAL A 4 0.16 16.40 -5.10
C VAL A 4 1.00 16.38 -3.81
N ALA A 5 1.15 15.21 -3.17
CA ALA A 5 2.03 15.12 -2.00
C ALA A 5 3.50 15.14 -2.38
N LEU A 6 3.89 14.72 -3.58
CA LEU A 6 5.27 14.80 -4.08
C LEU A 6 5.67 16.26 -4.39
N GLU A 7 4.78 17.04 -5.01
CA GLU A 7 4.96 18.47 -5.26
C GLU A 7 4.92 19.28 -3.95
N ALA A 8 3.91 19.07 -3.09
CA ALA A 8 3.79 19.81 -1.83
C ALA A 8 4.86 19.40 -0.80
N SER A 9 5.31 18.15 -0.82
CA SER A 9 6.42 17.71 0.03
C SER A 9 7.74 18.34 -0.43
N ALA A 10 8.00 18.50 -1.72
CA ALA A 10 9.20 19.19 -2.22
C ALA A 10 9.31 20.62 -1.65
N GLU A 11 8.19 21.32 -1.53
CA GLU A 11 8.12 22.74 -1.13
C GLU A 11 7.99 22.96 0.39
N SER A 12 7.62 21.95 1.19
CA SER A 12 7.41 22.11 2.64
C SER A 12 7.94 20.94 3.49
N PRO A 13 8.91 21.19 4.41
CA PRO A 13 9.37 20.20 5.39
C PRO A 13 8.25 19.59 6.24
N GLN A 14 7.24 20.37 6.61
CA GLN A 14 6.10 19.92 7.41
C GLN A 14 5.23 18.91 6.64
N VAL A 15 5.02 19.15 5.34
CA VAL A 15 4.29 18.21 4.48
C VAL A 15 5.07 16.91 4.29
N ARG A 16 6.41 16.98 4.14
CA ARG A 16 7.28 15.78 4.13
C ARG A 16 7.10 14.94 5.39
N THR A 17 7.20 15.55 6.56
CA THR A 17 7.05 14.84 7.84
C THR A 17 5.68 14.19 7.97
N ALA A 18 4.60 14.93 7.67
CA ALA A 18 3.25 14.37 7.73
C ALA A 18 3.05 13.19 6.77
N CYS A 19 3.65 13.25 5.56
CA CYS A 19 3.60 12.15 4.61
C CYS A 19 4.37 10.92 5.10
N ASP A 20 5.58 11.11 5.65
CA ASP A 20 6.37 10.01 6.22
C ASP A 20 5.65 9.35 7.41
N ASP A 21 5.05 10.15 8.30
CA ASP A 21 4.27 9.66 9.43
C ASP A 21 3.04 8.85 8.97
N ALA A 22 2.32 9.34 7.96
CA ALA A 22 1.20 8.63 7.36
C ALA A 22 1.65 7.30 6.74
N TYR A 23 2.73 7.32 5.96
CA TYR A 23 3.30 6.11 5.34
C TYR A 23 3.69 5.07 6.40
N ARG A 24 4.43 5.47 7.44
CA ARG A 24 4.84 4.58 8.53
C ARG A 24 3.64 4.03 9.30
N SER A 25 2.62 4.86 9.52
CA SER A 25 1.39 4.43 10.20
C SER A 25 0.65 3.35 9.40
N TRP A 26 0.53 3.53 8.08
CA TRP A 26 -0.08 2.53 7.20
C TRP A 26 0.74 1.26 7.14
N LEU A 27 2.06 1.38 6.99
CA LEU A 27 2.95 0.24 6.92
C LEU A 27 2.86 -0.62 8.19
N ARG A 28 2.88 0.00 9.37
CA ARG A 28 2.70 -0.72 10.65
C ARG A 28 1.37 -1.47 10.71
N GLN A 29 0.27 -0.81 10.35
CA GLN A 29 -1.06 -1.43 10.41
C GLN A 29 -1.17 -2.62 9.45
N LEU A 30 -0.66 -2.48 8.23
CA LEU A 30 -0.66 -3.57 7.24
C LEU A 30 0.23 -4.73 7.70
N THR A 31 1.44 -4.46 8.18
CA THR A 31 2.35 -5.50 8.70
C THR A 31 1.68 -6.27 9.84
N THR A 32 1.12 -5.58 10.84
CA THR A 32 0.41 -6.24 11.95
C THR A 32 -0.76 -7.09 11.46
N LYS A 33 -1.56 -6.61 10.49
CA LYS A 33 -2.64 -7.42 9.93
C LYS A 33 -2.14 -8.64 9.17
N PHE A 34 -1.04 -8.52 8.43
CA PHE A 34 -0.47 -9.64 7.70
C PHE A 34 0.13 -10.68 8.65
N GLU A 35 0.76 -10.26 9.74
CA GLU A 35 1.22 -11.14 10.83
C GLU A 35 0.04 -11.87 11.49
N GLU A 36 -1.03 -11.17 11.84
CA GLU A 36 -2.26 -11.77 12.39
C GLU A 36 -2.88 -12.81 11.45
N TRP A 37 -2.71 -12.63 10.13
CA TRP A 37 -3.18 -13.58 9.11
C TRP A 37 -2.21 -14.73 8.85
N GLY A 38 -1.01 -14.74 9.46
CA GLY A 38 0.02 -15.73 9.22
C GLY A 38 0.68 -15.60 7.84
N VAL A 39 0.73 -14.39 7.28
CA VAL A 39 1.43 -14.12 6.03
C VAL A 39 2.94 -14.08 6.31
N THR A 40 3.71 -14.89 5.59
CA THR A 40 5.17 -14.86 5.68
C THR A 40 5.72 -13.56 5.09
N ARG A 41 6.86 -13.08 5.62
CA ARG A 41 7.51 -11.84 5.16
C ARG A 41 6.57 -10.62 5.22
N ALA A 42 5.77 -10.53 6.29
CA ALA A 42 4.67 -9.58 6.44
C ALA A 42 5.07 -8.12 6.15
N GLU A 43 6.22 -7.67 6.64
CA GLU A 43 6.71 -6.31 6.38
C GLU A 43 6.96 -6.05 4.88
N GLN A 44 7.66 -6.96 4.20
CA GLN A 44 7.94 -6.81 2.76
C GLN A 44 6.65 -6.90 1.95
N ARG A 45 5.71 -7.75 2.35
CA ARG A 45 4.38 -7.84 1.73
C ARG A 45 3.56 -6.57 1.97
N ALA A 46 3.66 -5.94 3.15
CA ALA A 46 2.98 -4.68 3.46
C ALA A 46 3.50 -3.52 2.60
N VAL A 47 4.82 -3.42 2.39
CA VAL A 47 5.40 -2.45 1.45
C VAL A 47 4.88 -2.65 0.02
N ALA A 48 4.87 -3.91 -0.45
CA ALA A 48 4.36 -4.24 -1.78
C ALA A 48 2.87 -3.90 -1.92
N ALA A 49 2.05 -4.29 -0.95
CA ALA A 49 0.62 -4.02 -0.95
C ALA A 49 0.30 -2.52 -0.96
N LEU A 50 0.98 -1.75 -0.11
CA LEU A 50 0.82 -0.30 -0.08
C LEU A 50 1.21 0.34 -1.42
N SER A 51 2.32 -0.10 -2.02
CA SER A 51 2.78 0.38 -3.33
C SER A 51 1.76 0.09 -4.44
N MET A 52 1.18 -1.11 -4.46
CA MET A 52 0.13 -1.49 -5.43
C MET A 52 -1.14 -0.64 -5.24
N LEU A 53 -1.58 -0.45 -4.00
CA LEU A 53 -2.74 0.39 -3.68
C LEU A 53 -2.50 1.85 -4.08
N GLU A 54 -1.32 2.39 -3.82
CA GLU A 54 -0.97 3.76 -4.23
C GLU A 54 -1.01 3.94 -5.75
N GLY A 55 -0.44 2.99 -6.50
CA GLY A 55 -0.47 2.98 -7.96
C GLY A 55 -1.90 2.87 -8.51
N ALA A 56 -2.71 1.98 -7.92
CA ALA A 56 -4.12 1.86 -8.29
C ALA A 56 -4.90 3.15 -8.02
N LEU A 57 -4.71 3.79 -6.87
CA LEU A 57 -5.37 5.06 -6.52
C LEU A 57 -4.94 6.21 -7.44
N LEU A 58 -3.71 6.20 -7.95
CA LEU A 58 -3.26 7.12 -8.98
C LEU A 58 -4.00 6.87 -10.30
N LEU A 59 -4.03 5.63 -10.78
CA LEU A 59 -4.72 5.26 -12.01
C LEU A 59 -6.23 5.52 -11.94
N CYS A 60 -6.85 5.28 -10.78
CA CYS A 60 -8.26 5.59 -10.54
C CYS A 60 -8.56 7.09 -10.73
N ARG A 61 -7.65 7.97 -10.28
CA ARG A 61 -7.77 9.42 -10.48
C ARG A 61 -7.59 9.81 -11.94
N VAL A 62 -6.62 9.22 -12.63
CA VAL A 62 -6.36 9.48 -14.05
C VAL A 62 -7.53 9.04 -14.93
N GLN A 63 -8.05 7.84 -14.68
CA GLN A 63 -9.11 7.23 -15.49
C GLN A 63 -10.52 7.58 -15.01
N ARG A 64 -10.66 8.27 -13.88
CA ARG A 64 -11.94 8.58 -13.20
C ARG A 64 -12.82 7.33 -13.01
N GLY A 65 -12.22 6.26 -12.50
CA GLY A 65 -12.91 4.98 -12.27
C GLY A 65 -12.25 4.18 -11.15
N LEU A 66 -12.94 3.16 -10.64
CA LEU A 66 -12.46 2.32 -9.53
C LEU A 66 -11.86 0.98 -9.97
N THR A 67 -11.93 0.68 -11.27
CA THR A 67 -11.47 -0.60 -11.82
C THR A 67 -10.02 -0.93 -11.44
N PRO A 68 -9.03 -0.01 -11.51
CA PRO A 68 -7.66 -0.33 -11.10
C PRO A 68 -7.55 -0.75 -9.63
N LEU A 69 -8.35 -0.14 -8.74
CA LEU A 69 -8.36 -0.46 -7.30
C LEU A 69 -8.99 -1.84 -7.06
N GLN A 70 -10.08 -2.16 -7.76
CA GLN A 70 -10.72 -3.47 -7.69
C GLN A 70 -9.75 -4.57 -8.16
N THR A 71 -9.09 -4.38 -9.31
CA THR A 71 -8.11 -5.33 -9.83
C THR A 71 -6.95 -5.58 -8.85
N VAL A 72 -6.41 -4.52 -8.24
CA VAL A 72 -5.34 -4.66 -7.25
C VAL A 72 -5.84 -5.34 -5.98
N ALA A 73 -7.06 -5.06 -5.53
CA ALA A 73 -7.62 -5.72 -4.36
C ALA A 73 -7.74 -7.23 -4.57
N ASP A 74 -8.28 -7.66 -5.71
CA ASP A 74 -8.41 -9.08 -6.06
C ASP A 74 -7.03 -9.77 -6.12
N GLN A 75 -6.05 -9.13 -6.76
CA GLN A 75 -4.68 -9.65 -6.84
C GLN A 75 -3.97 -9.71 -5.48
N LEU A 76 -4.21 -8.75 -4.59
CA LEU A 76 -3.65 -8.80 -3.25
C LEU A 76 -4.21 -9.96 -2.43
N VAL A 77 -5.50 -10.28 -2.57
CA VAL A 77 -6.09 -11.44 -1.91
C VAL A 77 -5.41 -12.73 -2.36
N GLU A 78 -5.20 -12.91 -3.66
CA GLU A 78 -4.52 -14.08 -4.22
C GLU A 78 -3.07 -14.20 -3.70
N LEU A 79 -2.29 -13.13 -3.81
CA LEU A 79 -0.88 -13.10 -3.40
C LEU A 79 -0.71 -13.34 -1.89
N LEU A 80 -1.55 -12.72 -1.05
CA LEU A 80 -1.48 -12.88 0.40
C LEU A 80 -1.96 -14.27 0.82
N THR A 81 -2.96 -14.85 0.14
CA THR A 81 -3.39 -16.22 0.40
C THR A 81 -2.29 -17.21 0.08
N ALA A 82 -1.61 -17.07 -1.07
CA ALA A 82 -0.46 -17.91 -1.42
C ALA A 82 0.69 -17.78 -0.42
N ALA A 83 0.98 -16.55 0.04
CA ALA A 83 2.06 -16.28 1.00
C ALA A 83 1.81 -16.86 2.41
N ARG A 84 0.58 -17.27 2.74
CA ARG A 84 0.25 -18.03 3.97
C ARG A 84 0.56 -19.52 3.85
N THR A 85 0.53 -20.07 2.62
CA THR A 85 0.64 -21.51 2.37
C THR A 85 2.07 -21.99 2.12
N GLU A 86 3.04 -21.08 1.98
CA GLU A 86 4.47 -21.41 1.74
C GLU A 86 5.17 -22.12 2.93
N GLU A 87 4.46 -22.41 4.03
CA GLU A 87 4.94 -23.18 5.20
C GLU A 87 4.43 -24.65 5.26
N SER A 88 3.84 -25.20 4.19
CA SER A 88 3.44 -26.63 4.13
C SER A 88 4.46 -27.53 3.42
#